data_AF-Q28U99-F1
#
_entry.id   AF-Q28U99-F1
#
_cell.length_a   1.000
_cell.length_b   1.000
_cell.length_c   1.000
_cell.angle_alpha   90.00
_cell.angle_beta   90.00
_cell.angle_gamma   90.00
#
_symmetry.space_group_name_H-M   'P 1'
#
loop_
_entity.id
_entity.type
_entity.pdbx_description
1 polymer ?
#
loop_
_entity_poly.entity_id
_entity_poly.type
_entity_poly.pdbx_seq_one_letter_code
_entity_poly.pdbx_strand_id
1 'polypeptide(L)'
;MFKKIVAASIAAVVFAGAAQAVPLSGVFDVVAINVTNASRAQSQATFGNYVDAINGVDTSPNTTSTFETHIFNYDGILDFDTRGEPFSPLTTISQFLSTGTGTLIGMDNTFGSLRNSQGNIDDATATTTFYFFSLKTATPYDLTITHDDGVAVFNNGDLLGGLVGPNAVQPEPTLVNGSVAGDLSFLYVSTNSDPSVFIVDAAEVAPVPLPAGAVLLLGALGGLAVVRHRKRPA
;
A
#
# COMPACT_ATOMS: atom_id res chain seq x y z
N MET A 1 53.99 0.06 44.58
CA MET A 1 52.98 1.05 44.15
C MET A 1 52.33 0.54 42.86
N PHE A 2 51.14 -0.07 42.93
CA PHE A 2 50.44 -0.64 41.78
C PHE A 2 49.43 0.38 41.21
N LYS A 3 49.61 0.78 39.95
CA LYS A 3 48.69 1.67 39.22
C LYS A 3 47.54 0.85 38.64
N LYS A 4 46.31 1.08 39.13
CA LYS A 4 45.08 0.52 38.57
C LYS A 4 44.72 1.26 37.28
N ILE A 5 44.65 0.55 36.16
CA ILE A 5 44.05 1.05 34.92
C ILE A 5 42.59 0.60 34.96
N VAL A 6 41.67 1.56 35.12
CA VAL A 6 40.23 1.33 35.04
C VAL A 6 39.84 1.42 33.56
N ALA A 7 39.44 0.29 32.98
CA ALA A 7 38.87 0.25 31.64
C ALA A 7 37.38 0.61 31.73
N ALA A 8 36.99 1.78 31.22
CA ALA A 8 35.61 2.17 31.06
C ALA A 8 35.05 1.55 29.77
N SER A 9 34.26 0.49 29.89
CA SER A 9 33.45 -0.05 28.80
C SER A 9 32.23 0.84 28.61
N ILE A 10 32.21 1.64 27.54
CA ILE A 10 31.02 2.38 27.10
C ILE A 10 30.12 1.39 26.37
N ALA A 11 29.06 0.93 27.03
CA ALA A 11 27.98 0.20 26.38
C ALA A 11 27.14 1.20 25.58
N ALA A 12 27.31 1.22 24.26
CA ALA A 12 26.38 1.90 23.37
C ALA A 12 25.12 1.04 23.26
N VAL A 13 24.10 1.37 24.04
CA VAL A 13 22.76 0.82 23.88
C VAL A 13 22.07 1.61 22.77
N VAL A 14 21.97 1.04 21.58
CA VAL A 14 21.13 1.58 20.51
C VAL A 14 19.72 1.04 20.74
N PHE A 15 18.82 1.90 21.21
CA PHE A 15 17.39 1.59 21.25
C PHE A 15 16.84 1.77 19.84
N ALA A 16 16.65 0.67 19.10
CA ALA A 16 15.79 0.67 17.93
C ALA A 16 14.34 0.67 18.42
N GLY A 17 13.68 1.83 18.40
CA GLY A 17 12.23 1.88 18.58
C GLY A 17 11.56 1.15 17.41
N ALA A 18 10.55 0.33 17.68
CA ALA A 18 9.73 -0.25 16.63
C ALA A 18 9.04 0.89 15.85
N ALA A 19 9.15 0.89 14.52
CA ALA A 19 8.42 1.83 13.70
C ALA A 19 6.92 1.60 13.89
N GLN A 20 6.18 2.65 14.24
CA GLN A 20 4.73 2.60 14.30
C GLN A 20 4.18 2.73 12.88
N ALA A 21 3.24 1.86 12.50
CA ALA A 21 2.54 2.00 11.24
C ALA A 21 1.64 3.25 11.28
N VAL A 22 1.71 4.06 10.22
CA VAL A 22 0.92 5.28 10.03
C VAL A 22 0.24 5.18 8.66
N PRO A 23 -0.98 5.72 8.47
CA PRO A 23 -1.62 5.72 7.17
C PRO A 23 -0.71 6.29 6.07
N LEU A 24 -0.60 5.55 4.95
CA LEU A 24 0.25 5.91 3.83
C LEU A 24 -0.28 7.19 3.18
N SER A 25 0.55 8.23 3.17
CA SER A 25 0.22 9.53 2.58
C SER A 25 1.14 9.86 1.41
N GLY A 26 0.60 10.60 0.44
CA GLY A 26 1.35 11.03 -0.73
C GLY A 26 0.46 11.56 -1.85
N VAL A 27 1.10 11.81 -2.99
CA VAL A 27 0.41 12.13 -4.24
C VAL A 27 0.38 10.86 -5.09
N PHE A 28 -0.82 10.39 -5.37
CA PHE A 28 -1.08 9.19 -6.15
C PHE A 28 -1.56 9.57 -7.56
N ASP A 29 -0.97 8.94 -8.56
CA ASP A 29 -1.59 8.83 -9.88
C ASP A 29 -2.66 7.74 -9.79
N VAL A 30 -3.90 8.05 -10.16
CA VAL A 30 -5.04 7.14 -10.05
C VAL A 30 -5.64 6.88 -11.42
N VAL A 31 -5.74 5.60 -11.78
CA VAL A 31 -6.56 5.14 -12.91
C VAL A 31 -7.73 4.37 -12.33
N ALA A 32 -8.94 4.88 -12.52
CA ALA A 32 -10.17 4.24 -12.07
C ALA A 32 -11.02 3.79 -13.25
N ILE A 33 -11.60 2.59 -13.17
CA ILE A 33 -12.49 2.03 -14.19
C ILE A 33 -13.78 1.56 -13.54
N ASN A 34 -14.91 2.16 -13.92
CA ASN A 34 -16.23 1.72 -13.52
C ASN A 34 -16.79 0.75 -14.55
N VAL A 35 -17.19 -0.44 -14.10
CA VAL A 35 -17.76 -1.49 -14.93
C VAL A 35 -19.16 -1.80 -14.44
N THR A 36 -20.17 -1.62 -15.30
CA THR A 36 -21.55 -2.03 -14.99
C THR A 36 -21.86 -3.40 -15.55
N ASN A 37 -22.78 -4.14 -14.93
CA ASN A 37 -23.14 -5.50 -15.29
C ASN A 37 -21.95 -6.47 -15.23
N ALA A 38 -21.06 -6.26 -14.25
CA ALA A 38 -19.90 -7.12 -14.02
C ALA A 38 -20.31 -8.43 -13.34
N SER A 39 -19.68 -9.52 -13.75
CA SER A 39 -19.80 -10.84 -13.12
C SER A 39 -18.71 -11.09 -12.07
N ARG A 40 -18.87 -12.17 -11.27
CA ARG A 40 -17.87 -12.57 -10.27
C ARG A 40 -16.46 -12.74 -10.82
N ALA A 41 -16.33 -13.30 -12.00
CA ALA A 41 -15.04 -13.51 -12.63
C ALA A 41 -14.38 -12.17 -13.02
N GLN A 42 -15.18 -11.19 -13.45
CA GLN A 42 -14.69 -9.88 -13.86
C GLN A 42 -14.26 -9.03 -12.67
N SER A 43 -15.00 -9.03 -11.56
CA SER A 43 -14.68 -8.12 -10.44
C SER A 43 -13.58 -8.61 -9.50
N GLN A 44 -12.77 -9.59 -9.90
CA GLN A 44 -11.63 -9.98 -9.09
C GLN A 44 -10.47 -8.99 -9.23
N ALA A 45 -9.77 -8.72 -8.13
CA ALA A 45 -8.57 -7.88 -8.11
C ALA A 45 -7.34 -8.60 -8.71
N THR A 46 -7.44 -8.91 -10.00
CA THR A 46 -6.33 -9.47 -10.78
C THR A 46 -5.87 -8.44 -11.80
N PHE A 47 -4.58 -8.47 -12.14
CA PHE A 47 -4.06 -7.59 -13.19
C PHE A 47 -4.70 -7.90 -14.55
N GLY A 48 -5.03 -9.16 -14.82
CA GLY A 48 -5.74 -9.55 -16.05
C GLY A 48 -7.11 -8.88 -16.17
N ASN A 49 -7.95 -8.95 -15.14
CA ASN A 49 -9.26 -8.31 -15.14
C ASN A 49 -9.17 -6.78 -15.22
N TYR A 50 -8.19 -6.18 -14.55
CA TYR A 50 -7.93 -4.75 -14.66
C TYR A 50 -7.56 -4.35 -16.11
N VAL A 51 -6.68 -5.12 -16.76
CA VAL A 51 -6.30 -4.90 -18.17
C VAL A 51 -7.49 -5.11 -19.11
N ASP A 52 -8.29 -6.15 -18.89
CA ASP A 52 -9.52 -6.37 -19.67
C ASP A 52 -10.49 -5.20 -19.52
N ALA A 53 -10.68 -4.69 -18.29
CA ALA A 53 -11.54 -3.54 -18.03
C ALA A 53 -11.03 -2.25 -18.69
N ILE A 54 -9.72 -1.98 -18.66
CA ILE A 54 -9.12 -0.84 -19.40
C ILE A 54 -9.39 -0.94 -20.89
N ASN A 55 -9.25 -2.14 -21.45
CA ASN A 55 -9.41 -2.37 -22.88
C ASN A 55 -10.89 -2.50 -23.30
N GLY A 56 -11.83 -2.37 -22.35
CA GLY A 56 -13.26 -2.55 -22.61
C GLY A 56 -13.63 -3.96 -23.06
N VAL A 57 -12.85 -4.97 -22.62
CA VAL A 57 -13.08 -6.36 -22.97
C VAL A 57 -14.17 -6.93 -22.07
N ASP A 58 -15.33 -7.20 -22.67
CA ASP A 58 -16.44 -7.84 -21.98
C ASP A 58 -16.27 -9.36 -22.00
N THR A 59 -16.05 -9.94 -20.83
CA THR A 59 -15.98 -11.39 -20.60
C THR A 59 -17.23 -11.92 -19.90
N SER A 60 -18.27 -11.08 -19.70
CA SER A 60 -19.55 -11.48 -19.14
C SER A 60 -20.28 -12.40 -20.12
N PRO A 61 -20.72 -13.60 -19.71
CA PRO A 61 -21.39 -14.52 -20.61
C PRO A 61 -22.84 -14.12 -20.94
N ASN A 62 -23.46 -13.22 -20.17
CA ASN A 62 -24.93 -13.07 -20.15
C ASN A 62 -25.45 -11.62 -20.24
N THR A 63 -24.57 -10.62 -20.22
CA THR A 63 -24.94 -9.20 -20.23
C THR A 63 -23.91 -8.41 -21.04
N THR A 64 -24.28 -7.21 -21.49
CA THR A 64 -23.31 -6.26 -22.07
C THR A 64 -22.83 -5.32 -20.96
N SER A 65 -21.54 -5.40 -20.64
CA SER A 65 -20.89 -4.48 -19.72
C SER A 65 -20.66 -3.12 -20.36
N THR A 66 -20.69 -2.07 -19.53
CA THR A 66 -20.23 -0.73 -19.93
C THR A 66 -19.01 -0.38 -19.09
N PHE A 67 -18.06 0.33 -19.71
CA PHE A 67 -16.76 0.64 -19.14
C PHE A 67 -16.53 2.14 -19.22
N GLU A 68 -16.31 2.78 -18.07
CA GLU A 68 -15.94 4.18 -17.99
C GLU A 68 -14.56 4.26 -17.32
N THR A 69 -13.56 4.83 -17.99
CA THR A 69 -12.20 4.96 -17.46
C THR A 69 -11.87 6.42 -17.22
N HIS A 70 -11.30 6.73 -16.06
CA HIS A 70 -10.85 8.07 -15.72
C HIS A 70 -9.47 8.04 -15.07
N ILE A 71 -8.65 9.04 -15.42
CA ILE A 71 -7.31 9.25 -14.84
C ILE A 71 -7.31 10.57 -14.08
N PHE A 72 -6.86 10.56 -12.83
CA PHE A 72 -6.82 11.75 -11.97
C PHE A 72 -5.71 11.60 -10.92
N ASN A 73 -5.45 12.68 -10.17
CA ASN A 73 -4.53 12.64 -9.03
C ASN A 73 -5.30 12.67 -7.70
N TYR A 74 -4.80 11.93 -6.72
CA TYR A 74 -5.26 11.97 -5.34
C TYR A 74 -4.09 12.40 -4.45
N ASP A 75 -4.22 13.52 -3.76
CA ASP A 75 -3.22 14.02 -2.81
C ASP A 75 -3.76 13.90 -1.39
N GLY A 76 -3.27 12.91 -0.63
CA GLY A 76 -3.81 12.60 0.68
C GLY A 76 -3.37 11.27 1.25
N ILE A 77 -4.24 10.70 2.10
CA ILE A 77 -4.01 9.45 2.82
C ILE A 77 -4.86 8.34 2.19
N LEU A 78 -4.28 7.16 1.94
CA LEU A 78 -5.04 5.97 1.55
C LEU A 78 -5.75 5.36 2.78
N ASP A 79 -6.84 6.00 3.20
CA ASP A 79 -7.69 5.57 4.31
C ASP A 79 -9.16 5.79 3.92
N PHE A 80 -9.66 4.91 3.05
CA PHE A 80 -11.02 4.98 2.55
C PHE A 80 -11.91 3.99 3.29
N ASP A 81 -12.97 4.49 3.93
CA ASP A 81 -13.85 3.67 4.76
C ASP A 81 -15.28 4.21 4.79
N THR A 82 -16.21 3.47 4.18
CA THR A 82 -17.64 3.85 4.18
C THR A 82 -18.42 3.26 5.35
N ARG A 83 -17.80 2.49 6.26
CA ARG A 83 -18.49 1.88 7.42
C ARG A 83 -19.01 2.90 8.42
N GLY A 84 -18.44 4.10 8.46
CA GLY A 84 -18.81 5.18 9.37
C GLY A 84 -20.03 6.00 8.92
N GLU A 85 -20.40 5.90 7.64
CA GLU A 85 -21.57 6.56 7.08
C GLU A 85 -22.79 5.62 7.16
N PRO A 86 -24.03 6.14 7.22
CA PRO A 86 -25.21 5.27 7.13
C PRO A 86 -25.13 4.48 5.82
N PHE A 87 -24.94 3.16 5.93
CA PHE A 87 -24.83 2.22 4.80
C PHE A 87 -25.81 2.60 3.69
N SER A 88 -25.26 3.02 2.57
CA SER A 88 -26.04 3.48 1.43
C SER A 88 -25.63 2.66 0.23
N PRO A 89 -26.50 1.83 -0.37
CA PRO A 89 -26.17 1.12 -1.61
C PRO A 89 -25.96 2.07 -2.81
N LEU A 90 -25.85 3.37 -2.54
CA LEU A 90 -25.77 4.49 -3.46
C LEU A 90 -24.44 5.24 -3.34
N THR A 91 -23.46 4.78 -2.56
CA THR A 91 -22.16 5.45 -2.47
C THR A 91 -21.54 5.62 -3.85
N THR A 92 -21.24 6.87 -4.19
CA THR A 92 -20.60 7.23 -5.46
C THR A 92 -19.08 7.14 -5.34
N ILE A 93 -18.41 7.09 -6.48
CA ILE A 93 -16.94 7.10 -6.54
C ILE A 93 -16.35 8.29 -5.78
N SER A 94 -16.91 9.49 -5.98
CA SER A 94 -16.45 10.69 -5.29
C SER A 94 -16.68 10.64 -3.77
N GLN A 95 -17.79 10.06 -3.33
CA GLN A 95 -18.10 9.89 -1.90
C GLN A 95 -17.13 8.92 -1.25
N PHE A 96 -16.89 7.76 -1.87
CA PHE A 96 -15.90 6.79 -1.40
C PHE A 96 -14.51 7.44 -1.26
N LEU A 97 -14.01 8.09 -2.31
CA LEU A 97 -12.69 8.72 -2.29
C LEU A 97 -12.59 9.92 -1.32
N SER A 98 -13.71 10.55 -0.96
CA SER A 98 -13.73 11.64 0.01
C SER A 98 -13.60 11.18 1.47
N THR A 99 -13.77 9.88 1.74
CA THR A 99 -13.56 9.32 3.09
C THR A 99 -12.08 9.35 3.49
N GLY A 100 -11.19 9.13 2.51
CA GLY A 100 -9.77 9.42 2.65
C GLY A 100 -9.58 10.93 2.59
N THR A 101 -9.05 11.51 3.66
CA THR A 101 -8.93 12.96 3.95
C THR A 101 -8.11 13.83 2.97
N GLY A 102 -7.94 13.38 1.72
CA GLY A 102 -7.20 14.02 0.64
C GLY A 102 -8.02 14.90 -0.32
N THR A 103 -7.35 15.33 -1.39
CA THR A 103 -7.89 16.16 -2.46
C THR A 103 -7.86 15.41 -3.79
N LEU A 104 -8.99 15.43 -4.51
CA LEU A 104 -9.11 14.89 -5.87
C LEU A 104 -8.83 15.99 -6.90
N ILE A 105 -7.83 15.77 -7.77
CA ILE A 105 -7.40 16.73 -8.78
C ILE A 105 -7.62 16.11 -10.16
N GLY A 106 -8.46 16.77 -10.97
CA GLY A 106 -8.70 16.37 -12.36
C GLY A 106 -9.81 15.34 -12.55
N MET A 107 -10.42 14.80 -11.49
CA MET A 107 -11.61 13.96 -11.61
C MET A 107 -12.83 14.79 -12.04
N ASP A 108 -13.53 14.36 -13.09
CA ASP A 108 -14.77 15.02 -13.50
C ASP A 108 -15.99 14.59 -12.65
N ASN A 109 -17.03 15.43 -12.66
CA ASN A 109 -18.25 15.20 -11.89
C ASN A 109 -19.11 14.05 -12.42
N THR A 110 -19.05 13.75 -13.72
CA THR A 110 -19.81 12.67 -14.33
C THR A 110 -19.30 11.34 -13.81
N PHE A 111 -18.00 11.10 -13.91
CA PHE A 111 -17.34 9.91 -13.36
C PHE A 111 -17.51 9.83 -11.84
N GLY A 112 -17.27 10.94 -11.13
CA GLY A 112 -17.42 10.98 -9.67
C GLY A 112 -18.84 10.67 -9.18
N SER A 113 -19.86 10.89 -10.01
CA SER A 113 -21.27 10.59 -9.70
C SER A 113 -21.69 9.13 -9.95
N LEU A 114 -20.84 8.35 -10.63
CA LEU A 114 -21.09 6.92 -10.85
C LEU A 114 -21.06 6.16 -9.53
N ARG A 115 -21.78 5.03 -9.50
CA ARG A 115 -21.82 4.13 -8.35
C ARG A 115 -20.45 3.50 -8.14
N ASN A 116 -19.93 3.58 -6.92
CA ASN A 116 -18.66 2.95 -6.57
C ASN A 116 -18.77 1.42 -6.70
N SER A 117 -19.79 0.86 -6.07
CA SER A 117 -20.19 -0.54 -6.21
C SER A 117 -21.69 -0.66 -5.95
N GLN A 118 -22.36 -1.58 -6.64
CA GLN A 118 -23.81 -1.82 -6.46
C GLN A 118 -24.17 -3.22 -6.92
N GLY A 119 -25.14 -3.86 -6.28
CA GLY A 119 -25.81 -5.04 -6.81
C GLY A 119 -25.15 -6.36 -6.41
N ASN A 120 -25.67 -7.45 -6.96
CA ASN A 120 -25.16 -8.79 -6.71
C ASN A 120 -24.19 -9.19 -7.82
N ILE A 121 -23.01 -9.64 -7.45
CA ILE A 121 -22.00 -10.06 -8.42
C ILE A 121 -22.33 -11.43 -9.07
N ASP A 122 -23.19 -12.21 -8.42
CA ASP A 122 -23.55 -13.56 -8.86
C ASP A 122 -24.59 -13.59 -9.99
N ASP A 123 -25.26 -12.46 -10.27
CA ASP A 123 -26.27 -12.36 -11.35
C ASP A 123 -25.81 -11.49 -12.54
N ALA A 124 -24.53 -11.09 -12.57
CA ALA A 124 -23.94 -10.22 -13.59
C ALA A 124 -24.65 -8.85 -13.75
N THR A 125 -25.25 -8.34 -12.67
CA THR A 125 -25.82 -6.98 -12.62
C THR A 125 -25.00 -6.02 -11.75
N ALA A 126 -23.88 -6.49 -11.19
CA ALA A 126 -23.08 -5.66 -10.29
C ALA A 126 -22.42 -4.48 -11.01
N THR A 127 -22.26 -3.39 -10.28
CA THR A 127 -21.29 -2.35 -10.59
C THR A 127 -20.02 -2.62 -9.81
N THR A 128 -18.89 -2.58 -10.51
CA THR A 128 -17.55 -2.79 -9.95
C THR A 128 -16.67 -1.61 -10.34
N THR A 129 -15.95 -1.06 -9.38
CA THR A 129 -14.93 -0.05 -9.68
C THR A 129 -13.54 -0.56 -9.35
N PHE A 130 -12.68 -0.58 -10.35
CA PHE A 130 -11.24 -0.80 -10.18
C PHE A 130 -10.57 0.52 -9.89
N TYR A 131 -9.68 0.55 -8.92
CA TYR A 131 -8.80 1.68 -8.63
C TYR A 131 -7.36 1.20 -8.67
N PHE A 132 -6.56 1.83 -9.52
CA PHE A 132 -5.12 1.61 -9.56
C PHE A 132 -4.41 2.87 -9.08
N PHE A 133 -3.92 2.84 -7.84
CA PHE A 133 -3.17 3.92 -7.22
C PHE A 133 -1.68 3.67 -7.42
N SER A 134 -0.96 4.65 -7.93
CA SER A 134 0.50 4.59 -8.09
C SER A 134 1.17 5.72 -7.32
N LEU A 135 2.15 5.34 -6.49
CA LEU A 135 2.98 6.24 -5.70
C LEU A 135 4.45 6.02 -6.06
N LYS A 136 5.16 7.11 -6.33
CA LYS A 136 6.62 7.07 -6.47
C LYS A 136 7.26 7.36 -5.13
N THR A 137 7.95 6.39 -4.54
CA THR A 137 8.65 6.57 -3.26
C THR A 137 10.11 6.11 -3.35
N ALA A 138 10.99 6.86 -2.69
CA ALA A 138 12.39 6.46 -2.49
C ALA A 138 12.59 5.68 -1.18
N THR A 139 11.62 5.74 -0.27
CA THR A 139 11.70 5.19 1.09
C THR A 139 11.07 3.81 1.14
N PRO A 140 11.75 2.81 1.74
CA PRO A 140 11.14 1.50 1.95
C PRO A 140 10.08 1.51 3.05
N TYR A 141 8.98 0.81 2.81
CA TYR A 141 7.90 0.60 3.77
C TYR A 141 7.66 -0.87 4.06
N ASP A 142 7.19 -1.17 5.27
CA ASP A 142 6.41 -2.37 5.59
C ASP A 142 4.93 -1.99 5.52
N LEU A 143 4.14 -2.74 4.75
CA LEU A 143 2.76 -2.37 4.41
C LEU A 143 1.75 -3.29 5.09
N THR A 144 0.71 -2.68 5.65
CA THR A 144 -0.44 -3.33 6.25
C THR A 144 -1.70 -2.81 5.54
N ILE A 145 -2.46 -3.70 4.90
CA ILE A 145 -3.62 -3.29 4.10
C ILE A 145 -4.90 -3.88 4.67
N THR A 146 -5.83 -3.02 5.07
CA THR A 146 -7.18 -3.42 5.45
C THR A 146 -8.12 -3.18 4.29
N HIS A 147 -8.85 -4.20 3.87
CA HIS A 147 -9.80 -4.10 2.77
C HIS A 147 -10.97 -5.07 2.95
N ASP A 148 -12.09 -4.80 2.28
CA ASP A 148 -13.24 -5.71 2.25
C ASP A 148 -13.29 -6.60 1.01
N ASP A 149 -12.97 -6.03 -0.15
CA ASP A 149 -13.09 -6.73 -1.42
C ASP A 149 -11.76 -7.35 -1.86
N GLY A 150 -11.28 -7.02 -3.07
CA GLY A 150 -10.04 -7.52 -3.63
C GLY A 150 -8.97 -6.44 -3.64
N VAL A 151 -7.74 -6.85 -3.33
CA VAL A 151 -6.57 -5.98 -3.43
C VAL A 151 -5.38 -6.72 -4.04
N ALA A 152 -4.59 -6.05 -4.85
CA ALA A 152 -3.28 -6.52 -5.29
C ALA A 152 -2.25 -5.39 -5.18
N VAL A 153 -1.04 -5.73 -4.76
CA VAL A 153 0.05 -4.79 -4.49
C VAL A 153 1.21 -5.09 -5.42
N PHE A 154 1.73 -4.06 -6.07
CA PHE A 154 2.82 -4.15 -7.02
C PHE A 154 3.97 -3.25 -6.58
N ASN A 155 5.21 -3.69 -6.83
CA ASN A 155 6.39 -2.85 -6.70
C ASN A 155 7.24 -2.97 -7.96
N ASN A 156 7.48 -1.83 -8.61
CA ASN A 156 8.16 -1.75 -9.90
C ASN A 156 7.54 -2.67 -10.98
N GLY A 157 6.23 -2.88 -10.90
CA GLY A 157 5.46 -3.75 -11.80
C GLY A 157 5.36 -5.22 -11.37
N ASP A 158 6.14 -5.67 -10.39
CA ASP A 158 6.08 -7.04 -9.89
C ASP A 158 5.00 -7.17 -8.81
N LEU A 159 4.16 -8.21 -8.91
CA LEU A 159 3.16 -8.54 -7.90
C LEU A 159 3.84 -8.99 -6.60
N LEU A 160 3.64 -8.24 -5.53
CA LEU A 160 4.16 -8.57 -4.20
C LEU A 160 3.21 -9.46 -3.41
N GLY A 161 1.91 -9.28 -3.61
CA GLY A 161 0.89 -10.00 -2.86
C GLY A 161 -0.46 -9.29 -2.93
N GLY A 162 -1.40 -9.77 -2.13
CA GLY A 162 -2.78 -9.29 -2.09
C GLY A 162 -3.75 -10.44 -1.94
N LEU A 163 -5.04 -10.11 -2.00
CA LEU A 163 -6.13 -11.07 -1.93
C LEU A 163 -7.03 -10.89 -3.14
N VAL A 164 -7.17 -11.96 -3.92
CA VAL A 164 -8.06 -12.00 -5.08
C VAL A 164 -9.49 -12.12 -4.55
N GLY A 165 -10.10 -10.97 -4.25
CA GLY A 165 -11.52 -10.86 -3.90
C GLY A 165 -12.45 -11.01 -5.12
N PRO A 166 -13.75 -10.73 -4.96
CA PRO A 166 -14.37 -10.21 -3.75
C PRO A 166 -14.42 -11.16 -2.56
N ASN A 167 -14.28 -10.61 -1.36
CA ASN A 167 -14.43 -11.32 -0.10
C ASN A 167 -15.53 -10.66 0.74
N ALA A 168 -16.09 -11.40 1.71
CA ALA A 168 -16.83 -10.73 2.77
C ALA A 168 -15.82 -9.93 3.61
N VAL A 169 -16.18 -8.69 3.97
CA VAL A 169 -15.38 -7.74 4.77
C VAL A 169 -14.38 -8.49 5.65
N GLN A 170 -13.10 -8.47 5.28
CA GLN A 170 -12.06 -9.09 6.08
C GLN A 170 -11.58 -8.04 7.08
N PRO A 171 -11.77 -8.25 8.39
CA PRO A 171 -11.19 -7.37 9.41
C PRO A 171 -9.68 -7.58 9.54
N GLU A 172 -9.11 -8.58 8.87
CA GLU A 172 -7.71 -8.95 9.02
C GLU A 172 -6.85 -8.26 7.95
N PRO A 173 -5.90 -7.40 8.35
CA PRO A 173 -5.03 -6.75 7.41
C PRO A 173 -4.17 -7.77 6.67
N THR A 174 -4.11 -7.65 5.34
CA THR A 174 -3.12 -8.39 4.55
C THR A 174 -1.78 -7.70 4.74
N LEU A 175 -0.86 -8.38 5.43
CA LEU A 175 0.52 -7.96 5.58
C LEU A 175 1.29 -8.27 4.29
N VAL A 176 1.77 -7.23 3.61
CA VAL A 176 2.76 -7.39 2.55
C VAL A 176 4.13 -7.18 3.19
N ASN A 177 4.72 -8.29 3.63
CA ASN A 177 6.03 -8.29 4.28
C ASN A 177 7.14 -8.10 3.25
N GLY A 178 7.92 -7.03 3.42
CA GLY A 178 9.13 -6.79 2.66
C GLY A 178 9.39 -5.30 2.50
N SER A 179 10.63 -4.90 2.74
CA SER A 179 11.12 -3.55 2.47
C SER A 179 10.95 -3.21 0.99
N VAL A 180 9.94 -2.40 0.65
CA VAL A 180 9.60 -2.05 -0.73
C VAL A 180 9.96 -0.61 -1.04
N ALA A 181 10.99 -0.41 -1.88
CA ALA A 181 11.39 0.88 -2.42
C ALA A 181 11.09 0.94 -3.93
N GLY A 182 10.79 2.15 -4.44
CA GLY A 182 10.52 2.41 -5.86
C GLY A 182 9.07 2.79 -6.14
N ASP A 183 8.59 2.40 -7.32
CA ASP A 183 7.22 2.68 -7.76
C ASP A 183 6.27 1.66 -7.13
N LEU A 184 5.55 2.09 -6.10
CA LEU A 184 4.56 1.29 -5.39
C LEU A 184 3.19 1.49 -6.04
N SER A 185 2.45 0.41 -6.28
CA SER A 185 1.11 0.51 -6.83
C SER A 185 0.13 -0.45 -6.17
N PHE A 186 -1.13 -0.02 -6.08
CA PHE A 186 -2.20 -0.75 -5.44
C PHE A 186 -3.38 -0.84 -6.40
N LEU A 187 -3.82 -2.07 -6.69
CA LEU A 187 -5.08 -2.34 -7.35
C LEU A 187 -6.10 -2.69 -6.27
N TYR A 188 -7.05 -1.80 -6.01
CA TYR A 188 -8.23 -2.10 -5.20
C TYR A 188 -9.44 -2.26 -6.11
N VAL A 189 -10.30 -3.23 -5.81
CA VAL A 189 -11.55 -3.44 -6.54
C VAL A 189 -12.70 -3.32 -5.58
N SER A 190 -13.52 -2.30 -5.75
CA SER A 190 -14.77 -2.14 -5.01
C SER A 190 -15.90 -2.87 -5.74
N THR A 191 -16.57 -3.79 -5.04
CA THR A 191 -17.68 -4.58 -5.58
C THR A 191 -18.62 -5.00 -4.43
N ASN A 192 -19.75 -5.64 -4.73
CA ASN A 192 -20.74 -6.10 -3.73
C ASN A 192 -21.48 -5.03 -2.90
N SER A 193 -21.51 -3.77 -3.34
CA SER A 193 -22.14 -2.66 -2.61
C SER A 193 -21.42 -2.33 -1.29
N ASP A 194 -21.93 -1.34 -0.57
CA ASP A 194 -21.34 -0.93 0.70
C ASP A 194 -21.43 -2.00 1.81
N PRO A 195 -20.46 -2.00 2.76
CA PRO A 195 -19.33 -1.08 2.86
C PRO A 195 -18.27 -1.27 1.76
N SER A 196 -17.46 -0.24 1.55
CA SER A 196 -16.24 -0.24 0.74
C SER A 196 -15.10 0.27 1.63
N VAL A 197 -14.07 -0.55 1.80
CA VAL A 197 -12.94 -0.32 2.70
C VAL A 197 -11.64 -0.55 1.95
N PHE A 198 -10.77 0.46 1.93
CA PHE A 198 -9.40 0.35 1.45
C PHE A 198 -8.50 1.29 2.26
N ILE A 199 -7.76 0.70 3.19
CA ILE A 199 -6.86 1.41 4.12
C ILE A 199 -5.47 0.82 3.96
N VAL A 200 -4.47 1.67 3.77
CA VAL A 200 -3.06 1.28 3.66
C VAL A 200 -2.27 1.98 4.74
N ASP A 201 -1.76 1.21 5.70
CA ASP A 201 -0.82 1.67 6.70
C ASP A 201 0.61 1.29 6.27
N ALA A 202 1.55 2.20 6.51
CA ALA A 202 2.96 2.02 6.21
C ALA A 202 3.81 2.29 7.46
N ALA A 203 4.74 1.39 7.74
CA ALA A 203 5.81 1.61 8.71
C ALA A 203 7.12 1.79 7.94
N GLU A 204 7.81 2.91 8.12
CA GLU A 204 9.12 3.12 7.51
C GLU A 204 10.11 2.09 8.07
N VAL A 205 10.79 1.36 7.16
CA VAL A 205 11.79 0.37 7.58
C VAL A 205 13.03 1.13 8.05
N ALA A 206 13.23 1.18 9.36
CA ALA A 206 14.39 1.81 9.96
C ALA A 206 15.69 1.24 9.34
N PRO A 207 16.68 2.08 8.98
CA PRO A 207 17.95 1.58 8.48
C PRO A 207 18.56 0.61 9.49
N VAL A 208 18.79 -0.64 9.07
CA VAL A 208 19.44 -1.63 9.94
C VAL A 208 20.82 -1.08 10.30
N PRO A 209 21.13 -0.86 11.60
CA PRO A 209 22.45 -0.39 11.99
C PRO A 209 23.49 -1.36 11.46
N LEU A 210 24.49 -0.85 10.74
CA LEU A 210 25.60 -1.66 10.24
C LEU A 210 26.12 -2.54 11.39
N PRO A 211 26.38 -3.83 11.15
CA PRO A 211 26.75 -4.74 12.21
C PRO A 211 27.91 -4.13 12.98
N ALA A 212 27.74 -3.96 14.29
CA ALA A 212 28.73 -3.37 15.18
C ALA A 212 30.09 -4.08 15.06
N GLY A 213 30.13 -5.31 14.53
CA GLY A 213 31.35 -6.00 14.11
C GLY A 213 32.25 -5.18 13.18
N ALA A 214 31.72 -4.44 12.20
CA ALA A 214 32.53 -3.60 11.32
C ALA A 214 33.14 -2.40 12.08
N VAL A 215 32.35 -1.77 12.94
CA VAL A 215 32.80 -0.65 13.79
C VAL A 215 33.81 -1.12 14.84
N LEU A 216 33.58 -2.30 15.44
CA LEU A 216 34.49 -2.94 16.39
C LEU A 216 35.78 -3.41 15.71
N LEU A 217 35.71 -3.92 14.48
CA LEU A 217 36.89 -4.32 13.71
C LEU A 217 37.73 -3.10 13.35
N LEU A 218 37.12 -2.01 12.89
CA LEU A 218 37.80 -0.73 12.64
C LEU A 218 38.39 -0.14 13.92
N GLY A 219 37.65 -0.21 15.04
CA GLY A 219 38.14 0.18 16.36
C GLY A 219 39.32 -0.66 16.83
N ALA A 220 39.28 -1.98 16.64
CA ALA A 220 40.35 -2.90 17.00
C ALA A 220 41.61 -2.69 16.14
N LEU A 221 41.45 -2.50 14.83
CA LEU A 221 42.54 -2.20 13.90
C LEU A 221 43.18 -0.83 14.19
N GLY A 222 42.37 0.19 14.46
CA GLY A 222 42.83 1.52 14.88
C GLY A 222 43.56 1.49 16.23
N GLY A 223 43.04 0.74 17.20
CA GLY A 223 43.66 0.55 18.51
C GLY A 223 45.02 -0.16 18.42
N LEU A 224 45.13 -1.21 17.60
CA LEU A 224 46.39 -1.93 17.35
C LEU A 224 47.45 -1.04 16.67
N ALA A 225 47.05 -0.17 15.74
CA ALA A 225 47.96 0.75 15.06
C ALA A 225 48.55 1.80 16.03
N VAL A 226 47.75 2.36 16.94
CA VAL A 226 48.21 3.33 17.95
C VAL A 226 49.16 2.68 18.96
N VAL A 227 48.88 1.44 19.38
CA VAL A 227 49.77 0.69 20.29
C VAL A 227 51.11 0.36 19.61
N ARG A 228 51.13 0.08 18.30
CA ARG A 228 52.36 -0.14 17.53
C ARG A 228 53.21 1.13 17.44
N HIS A 229 52.58 2.29 17.26
CA HIS A 229 53.31 3.57 17.17
C HIS A 229 53.97 3.98 18.49
N ARG A 230 53.39 3.59 19.63
CA ARG A 230 53.94 3.87 20.97
C ARG A 230 55.08 2.93 21.40
N LYS A 231 55.35 1.86 20.66
CA LYS A 231 56.42 0.88 20.96
C LYS A 231 57.68 1.04 20.10
N ARG A 232 57.78 2.05 19.23
CA ARG A 232 59.06 2.40 18.60
C ARG A 232 59.90 3.20 19.61
N PRO A 233 61.00 2.65 20.14
CA PRO A 233 61.95 3.44 20.91
C PRO A 233 62.69 4.38 19.95
N ALA A 234 62.94 5.61 20.41
CA ALA A 234 64.00 6.46 19.87
C ALA A 234 65.36 5.85 20.21
#